data_AF-A0A3D5SR66-F1
#
_entry.id   AF-A0A3D5SR66-F1
#
_cell.length_a   1.000
_cell.length_b   1.000
_cell.length_c   1.000
_cell.angle_alpha   90.00
_cell.angle_beta   90.00
_cell.angle_gamma   90.00
#
_symmetry.space_group_name_H-M   'P 1'
#
loop_
_entity.id
_entity.type
_entity.pdbx_description
1 polymer ?
#
loop_
_entity_poly.entity_id
_entity_poly.type
_entity_poly.pdbx_seq_one_letter_code
_entity_poly.pdbx_strand_id
1 'polypeptide(L)'
;ARAFALSLDARDKETEGHAERVVAYSVRLGQEVGLSKHDLISLELGARLHDIGKIAVPDQVLKKPAKLTPKEWQKMRVHPAKGQEMVRNMGLPEASALVV
;
A
#
# COMPACT_ATOMS: atom_id res chain seq x y z
N ALA A 1 1.96 -3.82 -10.75
CA ALA A 1 2.19 -3.20 -9.43
C ALA A 1 2.78 -1.79 -9.52
N ARG A 2 3.98 -1.59 -10.10
CA ARG A 2 4.67 -0.28 -10.11
C ARG A 2 3.85 0.89 -10.69
N ALA A 3 3.20 0.70 -11.84
CA ALA A 3 2.36 1.74 -12.44
C ALA A 3 1.20 2.19 -11.52
N PHE A 4 0.62 1.25 -10.75
CA PHE A 4 -0.46 1.57 -9.81
C PHE A 4 0.05 2.38 -8.61
N ALA A 5 1.21 2.02 -8.06
CA ALA A 5 1.84 2.77 -6.98
C ALA A 5 2.15 4.21 -7.41
N LEU A 6 2.73 4.40 -8.60
CA LEU A 6 3.02 5.73 -9.14
C LEU A 6 1.75 6.56 -9.36
N SER A 7 0.68 5.95 -9.87
CA SER A 7 -0.61 6.63 -10.04
C SER A 7 -1.22 7.05 -8.71
N LEU A 8 -1.04 6.26 -7.66
CA LEU A 8 -1.52 6.62 -6.33
C LEU A 8 -0.68 7.74 -5.72
N ASP A 9 0.65 7.65 -5.79
CA ASP A 9 1.57 8.69 -5.30
C ASP A 9 1.22 10.05 -5.94
N ALA A 10 0.94 10.06 -7.24
CA ALA A 10 0.52 11.27 -7.96
C ALA A 10 -0.82 11.85 -7.47
N ARG A 11 -1.75 10.99 -7.00
CA ARG A 11 -3.06 11.42 -6.48
C ARG A 11 -2.98 11.89 -5.03
N ASP A 12 -2.28 11.14 -4.18
CA ASP A 12 -2.20 11.36 -2.73
C ASP A 12 -1.12 12.38 -2.34
N LYS A 13 -0.27 12.78 -3.30
CA LYS A 13 0.89 13.67 -3.08
C LYS A 13 1.84 13.11 -2.02
N GLU A 14 1.92 11.78 -1.92
CA GLU A 14 2.97 11.14 -1.14
C GLU A 14 4.33 11.56 -1.68
N THR A 15 5.35 11.56 -0.81
CA THR A 15 6.69 12.01 -1.21
C THR A 15 7.21 11.17 -2.37
N GLU A 16 7.83 11.81 -3.37
CA GLU A 16 8.36 11.10 -4.52
C GLU A 16 9.30 9.95 -4.09
N GLY A 17 9.08 8.77 -4.69
CA GLY A 17 9.83 7.56 -4.36
C GLY A 17 9.52 6.94 -3.00
N HIS A 18 8.46 7.38 -2.30
CA HIS A 18 8.00 6.78 -1.04
C HIS A 18 7.82 5.26 -1.18
N ALA A 19 7.03 4.82 -2.14
CA ALA A 19 6.75 3.41 -2.36
C ALA A 19 8.04 2.61 -2.62
N GLU A 20 8.99 3.16 -3.38
CA GLU A 20 10.27 2.48 -3.67
C GLU A 20 11.14 2.35 -2.41
N ARG A 21 11.16 3.37 -1.53
CA ARG A 21 11.88 3.28 -0.24
C ARG A 21 11.26 2.25 0.69
N VAL A 22 9.93 2.23 0.80
CA VAL A 22 9.20 1.24 1.59
C VAL A 22 9.52 -0.18 1.10
N VAL A 23 9.46 -0.40 -0.21
CA VAL A 23 9.82 -1.70 -0.81
C VAL A 23 11.26 -2.09 -0.47
N ALA A 24 12.22 -1.18 -0.66
CA ALA A 24 13.63 -1.45 -0.40
C ALA A 24 13.90 -1.84 1.07
N TYR A 25 13.29 -1.12 2.02
CA TYR A 25 13.43 -1.43 3.44
C TYR A 25 12.75 -2.74 3.83
N SER A 26 11.54 -3.00 3.31
CA SER A 26 10.80 -4.23 3.58
C SER A 26 11.56 -5.46 3.08
N VAL A 27 12.04 -5.44 1.83
CA VAL A 27 12.80 -6.56 1.25
C VAL A 27 14.09 -6.79 2.01
N ARG A 28 14.82 -5.72 2.38
CA ARG A 28 16.05 -5.84 3.16
C ARG A 28 15.79 -6.46 4.54
N LEU A 29 14.75 -6.00 5.25
CA LEU A 29 14.37 -6.61 6.53
C LEU A 29 13.99 -8.08 6.36
N GLY A 30 13.22 -8.40 5.31
CA GLY A 30 12.84 -9.77 4.99
C GLY A 30 14.04 -10.69 4.77
N GLN A 31 15.09 -10.18 4.13
CA GLN A 31 16.35 -10.92 3.94
C GLN A 31 17.06 -11.16 5.27
N GLU A 32 17.17 -10.14 6.13
CA GLU A 32 17.83 -10.24 7.44
C GLU A 32 17.13 -11.24 8.38
N VAL A 33 15.81 -11.38 8.29
CA VAL A 33 15.05 -12.35 9.09
C VAL A 33 14.93 -13.73 8.41
N GLY A 34 15.58 -13.93 7.27
CA GLY A 34 15.67 -15.24 6.60
C GLY A 34 14.42 -15.67 5.83
N LEU A 35 13.62 -14.73 5.30
CA LEU A 35 12.49 -15.08 4.44
C LEU A 35 12.93 -15.82 3.18
N SER A 36 12.07 -16.76 2.73
CA SER A 36 12.30 -17.48 1.49
C SER A 36 12.23 -16.53 0.28
N LYS A 37 12.82 -16.93 -0.86
CA LYS A 37 12.69 -16.16 -2.10
C LYS A 37 11.24 -15.90 -2.51
N HIS A 38 10.36 -16.88 -2.27
CA HIS A 38 8.93 -16.77 -2.55
C HIS A 38 8.26 -15.71 -1.65
N ASP A 39 8.59 -15.69 -0.37
CA ASP A 39 8.03 -14.73 0.57
C ASP A 39 8.58 -13.32 0.34
N LEU A 40 9.86 -13.20 -0.06
CA LEU A 40 10.44 -11.93 -0.47
C LEU A 40 9.73 -11.32 -1.69
N ILE A 41 9.35 -12.13 -2.67
CA ILE A 41 8.54 -11.68 -3.83
C ILE A 41 7.18 -11.18 -3.35
N SER A 42 6.53 -11.93 -2.46
CA SER A 42 5.23 -11.54 -1.90
C SER A 42 5.32 -10.24 -1.09
N LEU A 43 6.38 -10.10 -0.28
CA LEU A 43 6.67 -8.91 0.51
C LEU A 43 6.94 -7.70 -0.38
N GLU A 44 7.72 -7.85 -1.45
CA GLU A 44 7.98 -6.79 -2.42
C GLU A 44 6.67 -6.29 -3.05
N LEU A 45 5.85 -7.22 -3.57
CA LEU A 45 4.60 -6.90 -4.25
C LEU A 45 3.60 -6.24 -3.31
N GLY A 46 3.45 -6.77 -2.09
CA GLY A 46 2.58 -6.23 -1.05
C GLY A 46 3.04 -4.85 -0.59
N ALA A 47 4.32 -4.68 -0.27
CA ALA A 47 4.88 -3.38 0.15
C ALA A 47 4.71 -2.30 -0.92
N ARG A 48 4.84 -2.68 -2.20
CA ARG A 48 4.65 -1.77 -3.34
C ARG A 48 3.20 -1.32 -3.49
N LEU A 49 2.24 -2.11 -3.02
CA LEU A 49 0.80 -1.86 -3.15
C LEU A 49 0.12 -1.55 -1.81
N HIS A 50 0.87 -1.35 -0.73
CA HIS A 50 0.34 -1.25 0.64
C HIS A 50 -0.76 -0.18 0.80
N ASP A 51 -0.68 0.89 0.02
CA ASP A 51 -1.64 1.99 0.08
C ASP A 51 -2.68 1.98 -1.06
N ILE A 52 -2.70 0.96 -1.94
CA ILE A 52 -3.54 0.95 -3.15
C ILE A 52 -5.03 1.17 -2.86
N GLY A 53 -5.50 0.73 -1.69
CA GLY A 53 -6.88 0.91 -1.27
C GLY A 53 -7.27 2.37 -0.99
N LYS A 54 -6.32 3.31 -0.92
CA LYS A 54 -6.61 4.76 -0.82
C LYS A 54 -7.37 5.26 -2.05
N ILE A 55 -7.40 4.51 -3.16
CA ILE A 55 -8.32 4.72 -4.30
C ILE A 55 -9.79 4.83 -3.84
N ALA A 56 -10.19 4.07 -2.81
CA ALA A 56 -11.56 4.08 -2.29
C ALA A 56 -11.85 5.25 -1.31
N VAL A 57 -10.83 6.03 -0.92
CA VAL A 57 -10.99 7.16 0.01
C VAL A 57 -11.38 8.42 -0.78
N PRO A 58 -12.44 9.15 -0.39
CA PRO A 58 -12.83 10.39 -1.07
C PRO A 58 -11.75 11.46 -1.01
N ASP A 59 -11.57 12.23 -2.09
CA ASP A 59 -10.54 13.30 -2.18
C ASP A 59 -10.65 14.33 -1.05
N GLN A 60 -11.87 14.68 -0.61
CA GLN A 60 -12.10 15.61 0.50
C GLN A 60 -11.53 15.11 1.85
N VAL A 61 -11.38 13.79 2.01
CA VAL A 61 -10.76 13.15 3.17
C VAL A 61 -9.27 12.97 2.91
N LEU A 62 -8.91 12.40 1.75
CA LEU A 62 -7.54 12.06 1.40
C LEU A 62 -6.63 13.30 1.36
N LYS A 63 -7.07 14.38 0.72
CA LYS A 63 -6.28 15.60 0.47
C LYS A 63 -6.53 16.71 1.51
N LYS A 64 -7.15 16.41 2.65
CA LYS A 64 -7.52 17.44 3.63
C LYS A 64 -6.26 18.07 4.24
N PRO A 65 -6.03 19.39 4.12
CA PRO A 65 -4.84 20.06 4.65
C PRO A 65 -4.93 20.33 6.18
N ALA A 66 -5.78 19.60 6.88
CA ALA A 66 -6.06 19.74 8.30
C ALA A 66 -6.36 18.37 8.91
N LYS A 67 -6.34 18.28 10.24
CA LYS A 67 -6.64 17.03 10.95
C LYS A 67 -8.01 16.49 10.54
N LEU A 68 -8.06 15.18 10.29
CA LEU A 68 -9.31 14.47 10.07
C LEU A 68 -10.11 14.41 11.37
N THR A 69 -11.42 14.62 11.25
CA THR A 69 -12.40 14.34 12.29
C THR A 69 -12.55 12.82 12.49
N PRO A 70 -13.15 12.36 13.60
CA PRO A 70 -13.40 10.94 13.82
C PRO A 70 -14.17 10.26 12.67
N LYS A 71 -15.16 10.95 12.08
CA LYS A 71 -15.94 10.44 10.94
C LYS A 71 -15.12 10.35 9.65
N GLU A 72 -14.22 11.29 9.42
CA GLU A 72 -13.31 11.25 8.26
C GLU A 72 -12.26 10.15 8.43
N TRP A 73 -11.77 9.93 9.66
CA TRP A 73 -10.90 8.80 9.98
C TRP A 73 -11.56 7.45 9.71
N GLN A 74 -12.86 7.31 9.97
CA GLN A 74 -13.59 6.09 9.60
C GLN A 74 -13.53 5.82 8.09
N LYS A 75 -13.63 6.86 7.26
CA LYS A 75 -13.49 6.73 5.79
C LYS A 75 -12.04 6.41 5.39
N MET A 76 -11.06 7.07 6.01
CA MET A 76 -9.64 6.81 5.76
C MET A 76 -9.28 5.35 6.08
N ARG A 77 -9.75 4.81 7.21
CA ARG A 77 -9.46 3.44 7.69
C ARG A 77 -10.04 2.32 6.83
N VAL A 78 -10.83 2.63 5.80
CA VAL A 78 -11.31 1.62 4.84
C VAL A 78 -10.20 1.16 3.89
N HIS A 79 -9.15 1.97 3.69
CA HIS A 79 -8.15 1.69 2.67
C HIS A 79 -7.41 0.34 2.83
N PRO A 80 -7.03 -0.16 4.02
CA PRO A 80 -6.28 -1.43 4.10
C PRO A 80 -7.14 -2.61 3.64
N ALA A 81 -8.37 -2.70 4.13
CA ALA A 81 -9.32 -3.75 3.74
C ALA A 81 -9.62 -3.73 2.23
N LYS A 82 -9.75 -2.53 1.64
CA LYS A 82 -9.93 -2.41 0.19
C LYS A 82 -8.66 -2.68 -0.59
N GLY A 83 -7.48 -2.33 -0.08
CA GLY A 83 -6.21 -2.68 -0.68
C GLY A 83 -6.02 -4.20 -0.74
N GLN A 84 -6.26 -4.89 0.37
CA GLN A 84 -6.19 -6.35 0.43
C GLN A 84 -7.15 -7.02 -0.56
N GLU A 85 -8.41 -6.58 -0.63
CA GLU A 85 -9.39 -7.07 -1.62
C GLU A 85 -8.90 -6.87 -3.06
N MET A 86 -8.39 -5.67 -3.36
CA MET A 86 -7.85 -5.36 -4.69
C MET A 86 -6.66 -6.27 -5.05
N VAL A 87 -5.71 -6.47 -4.13
CA VAL A 87 -4.54 -7.32 -4.36
C VAL A 87 -4.92 -8.77 -4.61
N ARG A 88 -5.89 -9.32 -3.85
CA ARG A 88 -6.43 -10.67 -4.09
C ARG A 88 -7.00 -10.81 -5.50
N ASN A 89 -7.69 -9.78 -5.99
CA ASN A 89 -8.30 -9.77 -7.32
C ASN A 89 -7.28 -9.57 -8.46
N MET A 90 -6.02 -9.22 -8.17
CA MET A 90 -4.95 -9.07 -9.18
C MET A 90 -4.23 -10.38 -9.52
N GLY A 91 -4.59 -11.50 -8.88
CA GLY A 91 -3.93 -12.80 -9.11
C GLY A 91 -2.48 -12.84 -8.61
N LEU A 92 -2.12 -11.97 -7.66
CA LEU A 92 -0.81 -11.96 -7.01
C LEU A 92 -0.74 -13.05 -5.93
N PRO A 93 0.47 -13.44 -5.45
CA PRO A 93 0.60 -14.39 -4.35
C PRO A 93 -0.21 -13.93 -3.13
N GLU A 94 -0.97 -14.82 -2.49
CA GLU A 94 -1.88 -14.48 -1.38
C GLU A 94 -1.14 -13.74 -0.24
N ALA A 95 0.10 -14.12 0.05
CA ALA A 95 0.92 -13.46 1.06
C ALA A 95 1.15 -11.97 0.76
N SER A 96 1.09 -11.53 -0.50
CA SER A 96 1.18 -10.11 -0.87
C SER A 96 -0.01 -9.32 -0.30
N ALA A 97 -1.19 -9.94 -0.23
CA ALA A 97 -2.40 -9.32 0.30
C ALA A 97 -2.38 -9.21 1.84
N LEU A 98 -1.51 -9.97 2.53
CA LEU A 98 -1.32 -9.89 3.97
C LEU A 98 -0.43 -8.71 4.40
N VAL A 99 0.31 -8.13 3.46
CA VAL A 99 1.21 -6.98 3.68
C VAL A 99 0.47 -5.65 3.48
N VAL A 100 -0.70 -5.68 2.85
CA VAL A 100 -1.60 -4.54 2.57
C VAL A 100 -2.66 -4.43 3.65
#